data_AF-A0A9N9IJP9-F1
#
_entry.id   AF-A0A9N9IJP9-F1
#
_cell.length_a   1.000
_cell.length_b   1.000
_cell.length_c   1.000
_cell.angle_alpha   90.00
_cell.angle_beta   90.00
_cell.angle_gamma   90.00
#
_symmetry.space_group_name_H-M   'P 1'
#
loop_
_entity.id
_entity.type
_entity.pdbx_description
1 polymer ?
#
loop_
_entity_poly.entity_id
_entity_poly.type
_entity_poly.pdbx_seq_one_letter_code
_entity_poly.pdbx_strand_id
1 'polypeptide(L)' 'DLHAWMVKHLEEHPLFERISDEEVEKDPVVPLVRTETEEGKKVERNNGQKFLACFRRLANSSDD' A
#
# COMPACT_ATOMS: atom_id res chain seq x y z
N ASP A 1 -13.87 4.57 -0.39
CA ASP A 1 -13.80 5.01 1.02
C ASP A 1 -12.67 4.43 1.83
N LEU A 2 -12.61 3.11 2.08
CA LEU A 2 -11.58 2.53 2.95
C LEU A 2 -10.15 2.87 2.50
N HIS A 3 -9.84 2.70 1.21
CA HIS A 3 -8.51 3.04 0.66
C HIS A 3 -8.13 4.51 0.92
N ALA A 4 -9.04 5.45 0.63
CA ALA A 4 -8.80 6.87 0.83
C ALA A 4 -8.60 7.21 2.32
N TRP A 5 -9.36 6.56 3.21
CA TRP A 5 -9.18 6.70 4.65
C TRP A 5 -7.80 6.20 5.10
N MET A 6 -7.35 5.03 4.63
CA MET A 6 -6.03 4.48 4.96
C MET A 6 -4.90 5.38 4.46
N VAL A 7 -4.98 5.84 3.21
CA VAL A 7 -4.00 6.73 2.59
C VAL A 7 -3.89 8.02 3.39
N LYS A 8 -5.02 8.68 3.67
CA LYS A 8 -5.05 9.94 4.44
C LYS A 8 -4.30 9.81 5.77
N HIS A 9 -4.63 8.80 6.58
CA HIS A 9 -4.05 8.68 7.93
C HIS A 9 -2.57 8.28 7.91
N LEU A 10 -2.14 7.53 6.89
CA LEU A 10 -0.72 7.19 6.72
C LEU A 10 0.09 8.39 6.19
N GLU A 11 -0.46 9.20 5.29
CA GLU A 11 0.17 10.42 4.80
C GLU A 11 0.28 11.51 5.88
N GLU A 12 -0.70 11.60 6.78
CA GLU A 12 -0.69 12.57 7.89
C GLU A 12 0.25 12.16 9.03
N HIS A 13 0.67 10.89 9.12
CA HIS A 13 1.51 10.42 10.20
C HIS A 13 2.99 10.75 9.95
N PRO A 14 3.70 11.44 10.87
CA PRO A 14 5.08 11.92 10.67
C PRO A 14 6.16 10.85 10.52
N LEU A 15 5.78 9.57 10.57
CA LEU A 15 6.70 8.45 10.58
C LEU A 15 6.45 7.51 9.40
N PHE A 16 5.61 7.93 8.46
CA PHE A 16 5.35 7.22 7.23
C PHE A 16 5.50 8.20 6.06
N GLU A 17 6.10 7.72 4.99
CA GLU A 17 6.26 8.46 3.74
C GLU A 17 5.66 7.62 2.62
N ARG A 18 4.83 8.24 1.76
CA ARG A 18 4.24 7.54 0.61
C ARG A 18 5.34 7.18 -0.40
N ILE A 19 5.41 5.91 -0.80
CA ILE A 19 6.24 5.47 -1.91
C ILE A 19 5.48 5.75 -3.21
N SER A 20 6.18 6.32 -4.21
CA SER A 20 5.57 6.61 -5.51
C SER A 20 5.11 5.33 -6.20
N ASP A 21 3.99 5.39 -6.94
CA ASP A 21 3.47 4.21 -7.63
C ASP A 21 4.47 3.65 -8.65
N GLU A 22 5.29 4.51 -9.29
CA GLU A 22 6.36 4.07 -10.21
C GLU A 22 7.45 3.25 -9.51
N GLU A 23 7.82 3.60 -8.28
CA GLU A 23 8.78 2.85 -7.47
C GLU A 23 8.15 1.54 -6.98
N VAL A 24 6.89 1.59 -6.54
CA VAL A 24 6.15 0.41 -6.09
C VAL A 24 6.05 -0.64 -7.19
N GLU A 25 5.66 -0.26 -8.41
CA GLU A 25 5.49 -1.22 -9.52
C GLU A 25 6.81 -1.90 -9.96
N LYS A 26 7.98 -1.41 -9.50
CA LYS A 26 9.28 -2.08 -9.72
C LYS A 26 9.57 -3.18 -8.69
N ASP A 27 8.84 -3.23 -7.58
CA ASP A 27 9.02 -4.25 -6.55
C ASP A 27 8.41 -5.60 -6.99
N PRO A 28 9.21 -6.69 -7.08
CA PRO A 28 8.73 -7.99 -7.52
C PRO A 28 7.65 -8.61 -6.62
N VAL A 29 7.44 -8.09 -5.41
CA VAL A 29 6.39 -8.55 -4.48
C VAL A 29 5.02 -7.97 -4.85
N VAL A 30 4.94 -6.86 -5.57
CA VAL A 30 3.68 -6.18 -5.89
C VAL A 30 2.68 -7.06 -6.65
N PRO A 31 3.09 -7.83 -7.69
CA PRO A 31 2.20 -8.80 -8.32
C PRO A 31 1.61 -9.78 -7.31
N LEU A 32 2.44 -10.30 -6.39
CA LEU A 32 2.02 -11.30 -5.41
C LEU A 32 1.01 -10.74 -4.40
N VAL A 33 1.24 -9.52 -3.91
CA VAL A 33 0.31 -8.81 -2.99
C VAL A 33 -1.05 -8.61 -3.64
N ARG A 34 -1.08 -8.34 -4.95
CA ARG A 34 -2.33 -8.12 -5.70
C ARG A 34 -3.10 -9.40 -6.01
N THR A 35 -2.45 -10.58 -6.08
CA THR A 35 -3.07 -11.79 -6.66
C THR A 35 -3.05 -13.04 -5.78
N GLU A 36 -2.14 -13.19 -4.82
CA GLU A 36 -1.93 -14.51 -4.19
C GLU A 36 -2.87 -14.81 -3.02
N THR A 37 -3.59 -13.82 -2.51
CA THR A 37 -4.58 -14.04 -1.46
C THR A 37 -5.92 -14.50 -2.03
N GLU A 38 -6.68 -15.30 -1.27
CA GLU A 38 -8.02 -15.75 -1.70
C GLU A 38 -8.99 -14.58 -1.94
N GLU A 39 -8.91 -13.53 -1.13
CA GLU A 39 -9.68 -12.30 -1.36
C GLU A 39 -9.22 -11.56 -2.63
N GLY A 40 -7.90 -11.50 -2.90
CA GLY A 40 -7.37 -10.92 -4.14
C GLY A 40 -7.86 -11.66 -5.39
N LYS A 41 -7.87 -13.00 -5.36
CA LYS A 41 -8.43 -13.83 -6.44
C LYS A 41 -9.94 -13.63 -6.59
N LYS A 42 -10.66 -13.50 -5.48
CA LYS A 42 -12.11 -13.24 -5.49
C LYS A 42 -12.46 -11.88 -6.08
N VAL A 43 -11.70 -10.83 -5.79
CA VAL A 43 -11.90 -9.50 -6.39
C VAL A 43 -11.67 -9.57 -7.91
N GLU A 44 -10.63 -10.28 -8.37
CA GLU A 44 -10.34 -10.48 -9.80
C GLU A 44 -11.50 -11.17 -10.53
N ARG A 45 -12.00 -12.30 -9.98
CA ARG A 45 -13.13 -13.05 -10.55
C ARG A 45 -14.42 -12.22 -10.67
N ASN A 46 -14.56 -11.19 -9.83
CA ASN A 46 -15.72 -10.30 -9.83
C ASN A 46 -15.46 -8.97 -10.59
N ASN A 47 -14.35 -8.87 -11.33
CA ASN A 47 -13.93 -7.63 -12.02
C ASN A 47 -13.87 -6.41 -11.08
N GLY A 48 -13.57 -6.64 -9.80
CA GLY A 48 -13.45 -5.59 -8.81
C GLY A 48 -12.12 -4.87 -8.89
N GLN A 49 -12.09 -3.63 -8.40
CA GLN A 49 -10.87 -2.82 -8.37
C GLN A 49 -10.01 -3.15 -7.15
N LYS A 50 -8.68 -3.11 -7.33
CA LYS A 50 -7.68 -3.29 -6.26
C LYS A 50 -6.85 -2.02 -6.14
N PHE A 51 -6.89 -1.39 -4.97
CA PHE A 51 -6.19 -0.13 -4.70
C PHE A 51 -4.97 -0.40 -3.81
N LEU A 52 -3.77 -0.25 -4.36
CA LEU A 52 -2.51 -0.42 -3.63
C LEU A 52 -1.98 0.95 -3.19
N ALA A 53 -1.44 1.02 -1.98
CA ALA A 53 -0.66 2.14 -1.49
C ALA A 53 0.43 1.60 -0.56
N CYS A 54 1.69 1.92 -0.84
CA CYS A 54 2.83 1.49 -0.05
C CYS A 54 3.47 2.69 0.64
N PHE A 55 3.88 2.49 1.89
CA PHE A 55 4.48 3.54 2.71
C PHE A 55 5.79 3.04 3.31
N ARG A 56 6.81 3.89 3.28
CA ARG A 56 8.08 3.66 3.95
C ARG A 56 7.95 4.10 5.39
N ARG A 57 8.38 3.24 6.33
CA ARG A 57 8.50 3.61 7.73
C ARG A 57 9.76 4.46 7.93
N LEU A 58 9.61 5.63 8.54
CA LEU A 58 10.72 6.49 8.92
C LEU A 58 11.23 6.14 10.32
N ALA A 59 12.50 6.43 10.59
CA ALA A 59 13.08 6.32 11.92
C ALA A 59 12.45 7.37 12.86
N ASN A 60 12.37 7.06 14.15
CA ASN A 60 11.97 8.05 15.14
C ASN A 60 13.13 9.04 15.34
N SER A 61 12.86 10.34 15.28
CA SER A 61 13.87 11.37 15.49
C SER A 61 14.23 11.60 16.97
N SER A 62 13.80 10.71 17.88
CA SER A 62 14.02 10.81 19.33
C SER A 62 14.83 9.64 19.90
N ASP A 63 15.46 8.86 19.03
CA ASP A 63 16.43 7.83 19.44
C ASP A 63 17.83 8.48 19.54
N ASP A 64 18.03 9.28 20.60
CA ASP A 64 19.32 9.75 21.15
C ASP A 64 19.31 9.52 22.67
#